data_AF-F0YP24-F1
#
_entry.id   AF-F0YP24-F1
#
_cell.length_a   1.000
_cell.length_b   1.000
_cell.length_c   1.000
_cell.angle_alpha   90.00
_cell.angle_beta   90.00
_cell.angle_gamma   90.00
#
_symmetry.space_group_name_H-M   'P 1'
#
loop_
_entity.id
_entity.type
_entity.pdbx_description
1 polymer ?
#
loop_
_entity_poly.entity_id
_entity_poly.type
_entity_poly.pdbx_seq_one_letter_code
_entity_poly.pdbx_strand_id
1 'polypeptide(L)' 'GPSLSVDTACSASLVALHVGSLSIILDKISHAAIGGSLLVASIVSIAFSAAGMLSAHGRCHTFD' A
#
# COMPACT_ATOMS: atom_id res chain seq x y z
N GLY A 1 13.13 -14.72 -10.27
CA GLY A 1 12.65 -13.34 -10.43
C GLY A 1 13.06 -12.52 -9.23
N PRO A 2 13.00 -11.18 -9.30
CA PRO A 2 13.27 -10.29 -8.16
C PRO A 2 12.29 -10.56 -7.01
N SER A 3 12.77 -10.47 -5.77
CA SER A 3 11.97 -10.58 -4.55
C SER A 3 12.25 -9.35 -3.69
N LEU A 4 11.25 -8.49 -3.51
CA LEU A 4 11.41 -7.19 -2.85
C LEU A 4 10.16 -6.83 -2.05
N SER A 5 10.36 -6.12 -0.95
CA SER A 5 9.28 -5.52 -0.15
C SER A 5 9.22 -4.02 -0.42
N VAL A 6 8.03 -3.51 -0.77
CA VAL A 6 7.78 -2.08 -0.95
C VAL A 6 7.00 -1.56 0.25
N ASP A 7 7.53 -0.55 0.91
CA ASP A 7 6.80 0.22 1.92
C ASP A 7 6.80 1.70 1.53
N THR A 8 5.67 2.13 0.97
CA THR A 8 5.38 3.55 0.72
C THR A 8 4.06 3.93 1.40
N ALA A 9 3.78 3.33 2.57
CA ALA A 9 2.51 3.48 3.28
C ALA A 9 1.29 3.13 2.38
N CYS A 10 0.31 4.02 2.29
CA CYS A 10 -0.97 3.77 1.60
C CYS A 10 -0.84 3.47 0.10
N SER A 11 0.27 3.85 -0.54
CA SER A 11 0.52 3.59 -1.97
C SER A 11 1.34 2.33 -2.24
N ALA A 12 1.70 1.55 -1.22
CA ALA A 12 2.63 0.43 -1.34
C ALA A 12 2.23 -0.58 -2.43
N SER A 13 0.95 -0.95 -2.51
CA SER A 13 0.45 -1.89 -3.52
C SER A 13 0.55 -1.33 -4.94
N LEU A 14 0.28 -0.04 -5.12
CA LEU A 14 0.38 0.63 -6.42
C LEU A 14 1.84 0.76 -6.88
N VAL A 15 2.74 1.10 -5.96
CA VAL A 15 4.18 1.17 -6.25
C VAL A 15 4.73 -0.24 -6.54
N ALA A 16 4.30 -1.27 -5.81
CA ALA A 16 4.68 -2.65 -6.10
C ALA A 16 4.21 -3.11 -7.49
N LEU A 17 2.99 -2.71 -7.91
CA LEU A 17 2.50 -2.94 -9.27
C LEU A 17 3.37 -2.23 -10.31
N HIS A 18 3.72 -0.96 -10.08
CA HIS A 18 4.58 -0.20 -10.97
C HIS A 18 5.94 -0.88 -11.15
N VAL A 19 6.59 -1.26 -10.05
CA VAL A 19 7.89 -1.96 -10.10
C VAL A 19 7.76 -3.32 -10.81
N GLY A 20 6.72 -4.10 -10.50
CA GLY A 20 6.48 -5.39 -11.16
C GLY A 20 6.30 -5.26 -12.68
N SER A 21 5.56 -4.23 -13.13
CA SER A 21 5.39 -3.95 -14.56
C SER A 21 6.70 -3.57 -15.25
N LEU A 22 7.54 -2.78 -14.58
CA LEU A 22 8.83 -2.36 -15.09
C LEU A 22 9.81 -3.55 -15.19
N SER A 23 9.80 -4.44 -14.19
CA SER A 23 10.63 -5.64 -14.24
C SER A 23 10.22 -6.61 -15.36
N ILE A 24 8.93 -6.78 -15.64
CA ILE A 24 8.50 -7.59 -16.80
C ILE A 24 9.07 -7.04 -18.12
N ILE A 25 9.05 -5.72 -18.28
CA ILE A 25 9.50 -5.05 -19.51
C ILE A 25 11.04 -5.03 -19.61
N LEU A 26 11.74 -4.65 -18.55
CA LEU A 26 13.19 -4.40 -18.56
C LEU A 26 14.02 -5.63 -18.21
N ASP A 27 13.58 -6.43 -17.25
CA ASP A 27 14.34 -7.59 -16.73
C ASP A 27 13.98 -8.91 -17.44
N LYS A 28 13.14 -8.85 -18.48
CA LYS A 28 12.68 -10.00 -19.28
C LYS A 28 12.07 -11.14 -18.44
N ILE A 29 11.47 -10.82 -17.30
CA ILE A 29 10.69 -11.80 -16.53
C ILE A 29 9.29 -11.93 -17.14
N SER A 30 8.78 -13.16 -17.24
CA SER A 30 7.47 -13.41 -17.87
C SER A 30 6.29 -13.11 -16.93
N HIS A 31 6.49 -13.21 -15.61
CA HIS A 31 5.45 -12.97 -14.61
C HIS A 31 6.04 -12.33 -13.35
N ALA A 32 5.23 -11.48 -12.70
CA ALA A 32 5.51 -10.90 -11.38
C ALA A 32 4.29 -11.11 -10.47
N ALA A 33 4.52 -11.61 -9.26
CA ALA A 33 3.48 -11.74 -8.23
C ALA A 33 3.53 -10.52 -7.32
N ILE A 34 2.39 -9.84 -7.15
CA ILE A 34 2.28 -8.62 -6.34
C ILE A 34 1.22 -8.86 -5.27
N GLY A 35 1.53 -8.48 -4.04
CA GLY A 35 0.64 -8.59 -2.88
C GLY A 35 0.66 -7.32 -2.03
N GLY A 36 -0.35 -7.15 -1.20
CA GLY A 36 -0.43 -6.12 -0.19
C GLY A 36 -0.75 -6.71 1.18
N SER A 37 -0.45 -5.97 2.25
CA SER A 37 -0.77 -6.36 3.62
C SER A 37 -1.47 -5.22 4.34
N LEU A 38 -2.36 -5.57 5.27
CA LEU A 38 -3.05 -4.63 6.15
C LEU A 38 -2.63 -4.89 7.59
N LEU A 39 -2.09 -3.87 8.25
CA LEU A 39 -1.78 -3.91 9.67
C LEU A 39 -3.01 -3.48 10.47
N VAL A 40 -3.65 -4.43 11.16
CA VAL A 40 -4.75 -4.17 12.08
C VAL A 40 -4.20 -4.18 13.50
N ALA A 41 -3.90 -3.00 14.03
CA ALA A 41 -3.42 -2.84 15.39
C ALA A 41 -4.05 -1.61 16.06
N SER A 42 -4.53 -1.79 17.29
CA SER A 42 -5.19 -0.71 18.04
C SER A 42 -4.26 0.48 18.28
N ILE A 43 -2.96 0.22 18.51
CA ILE A 43 -1.96 1.28 18.70
C ILE A 43 -1.79 2.17 17.44
N VAL A 44 -1.83 1.57 16.25
CA VAL A 44 -1.76 2.30 14.98
C VAL A 44 -3.00 3.17 14.78
N SER A 45 -4.16 2.63 15.14
CA SER A 45 -5.44 3.35 15.07
C SER A 45 -5.46 4.56 16.02
N ILE A 46 -4.93 4.41 17.24
CA ILE A 46 -4.79 5.50 18.21
C ILE A 46 -3.83 6.58 17.68
N ALA A 47 -2.69 6.19 17.11
CA ALA A 47 -1.72 7.12 16.55
C ALA A 47 -2.33 7.96 15.40
N PHE A 48 -3.06 7.31 14.48
CA PHE A 48 -3.74 8.02 13.40
C PHE A 48 -4.88 8.92 13.90
N SER A 49 -5.57 8.54 14.97
CA SER A 49 -6.58 9.39 15.61
C SER A 49 -5.94 10.65 16.22
N ALA A 50 -4.84 10.50 16.95
CA ALA A 50 -4.08 11.62 17.51
C ALA A 50 -3.50 12.55 16.42
N ALA A 51 -3.21 12.02 15.23
CA ALA A 51 -2.80 12.78 14.05
C ALA A 51 -3.96 13.46 13.30
N GLY A 52 -5.22 13.26 13.71
CA GLY A 52 -6.40 13.82 13.05
C GLY A 52 -6.73 13.16 11.70
N MET A 53 -6.20 11.96 11.43
CA MET A 53 -6.37 11.26 10.14
C MET A 53 -7.65 10.42 10.06
N LEU A 54 -8.29 10.12 11.20
CA LEU A 54 -9.54 9.35 11.24
C LEU A 54 -10.77 10.28 11.27
N SER A 55 -11.76 9.94 10.46
CA SER A 55 -13.09 10.57 10.54
C SER A 55 -13.83 10.13 11.82
N ALA A 56 -14.46 11.07 12.52
CA ALA A 56 -15.32 10.79 13.67
C ALA A 56 -16.53 9.90 13.32
N HIS A 57 -16.96 9.91 12.05
CA HIS A 57 -18.04 9.07 11.54
C HIS A 57 -17.57 7.71 11.01
N GLY A 58 -16.25 7.43 11.01
CA GLY A 58 -15.69 6.17 10.53
C GLY A 58 -15.87 5.92 9.03
N ARG A 59 -16.09 6.99 8.24
CA ARG A 59 -16.33 6.92 6.79
C ARG A 59 -15.42 7.87 6.02
N CYS A 60 -15.08 7.47 4.79
CA CYS A 60 -14.46 8.35 3.81
C CYS A 60 -15.54 9.18 3.11
N HIS A 61 -15.48 10.51 3.28
CA HIS A 61 -16.35 11.47 2.60
C HIS A 61 -15.66 11.98 1.33
N THR A 62 -15.42 11.07 0.39
CA THR A 62 -14.67 11.38 -0.82
C THR A 62 -15.47 12.34 -1.71
N PHE A 63 -15.07 13.62 -1.72
CA PHE A 63 -15.70 14.72 -2.47
C PHE A 63 -17.13 15.12 -2.06
N ASP A 64 -17.55 14.79 -0.83
CA ASP A 64 -18.78 15.29 -0.18
C ASP A 64 -18.58 16.77 0.23
#